data_AF-A0A432HVB7-F1
#
_entry.id   AF-A0A432HVB7-F1
#
_cell.length_a   1.000
_cell.length_b   1.000
_cell.length_c   1.000
_cell.angle_alpha   90.00
_cell.angle_beta   90.00
_cell.angle_gamma   90.00
#
_symmetry.space_group_name_H-M   'P 1'
#
loop_
_entity.id
_entity.type
_entity.pdbx_description
1 polymer ?
#
loop_
_entity_poly.entity_id
_entity_poly.type
_entity_poly.pdbx_seq_one_letter_code
_entity_poly.pdbx_strand_id
1 'polypeptide(L)'
;MLTTRLNPTELDKEALNVDCAWFYDRRFFEATLTQPHPEELEDSMDYADRRIGSIGAVRGYGFTHGLDALDAGPKNSAYKILETMVDKMNAQLELAGRLRSVDVETVASLVVEGHFFPDMRGNLIAFTRQKVRCGRCGYSYRRLPLAGKCIRRRRGGRKAGLWGRSSGQDLCGGNLIMTVSEGAVRKYVKVAQHVMDTYDTSEYTQQKYLWLAETLDGLFANERIKVYTLDDFV
;
A
#
# COMPACT_ATOMS: atom_id res chain seq x y z
N MET A 1 -26.68 -22.61 -2.59
CA MET A 1 -27.62 -22.94 -3.68
C MET A 1 -26.81 -22.90 -4.97
N LEU A 2 -26.76 -23.99 -5.73
CA LEU A 2 -26.06 -24.03 -7.01
C LEU A 2 -27.07 -23.69 -8.10
N THR A 3 -26.84 -22.60 -8.83
CA THR A 3 -27.63 -22.23 -9.99
C THR A 3 -27.22 -23.10 -11.17
N THR A 4 -28.19 -23.81 -11.75
CA THR A 4 -27.99 -24.70 -12.91
C THR A 4 -28.39 -24.06 -14.23
N ARG A 5 -29.05 -22.90 -14.18
CA ARG A 5 -29.48 -22.11 -15.34
C ARG A 5 -29.11 -20.65 -15.13
N LEU A 6 -28.67 -20.00 -16.20
CA LEU A 6 -28.43 -18.56 -16.23
C LEU A 6 -29.76 -17.86 -16.55
N ASN A 7 -30.19 -16.95 -15.68
CA ASN A 7 -31.31 -16.05 -15.92
C ASN A 7 -30.75 -14.64 -16.16
N PRO A 8 -30.89 -14.07 -17.38
CA PRO A 8 -30.34 -12.75 -17.71
C PRO A 8 -30.81 -11.63 -16.78
N THR A 9 -32.02 -11.72 -16.23
CA THR A 9 -32.58 -10.72 -15.31
C THR A 9 -31.97 -10.77 -13.90
N GLU A 10 -31.34 -11.89 -13.53
CA GLU A 10 -30.70 -12.09 -12.23
C GLU A 10 -29.18 -11.81 -12.27
N LEU A 11 -28.67 -11.37 -13.41
CA LEU A 11 -27.26 -11.01 -13.58
C LEU A 11 -26.93 -9.72 -12.84
N ASP A 12 -25.63 -9.54 -12.62
CA ASP A 12 -25.11 -8.30 -12.05
C ASP A 12 -25.45 -7.11 -12.96
N LYS A 13 -25.74 -5.95 -12.35
CA LYS A 13 -26.16 -4.75 -13.09
C LYS A 13 -25.08 -4.25 -14.04
N GLU A 14 -23.80 -4.49 -13.76
CA GLU A 14 -22.70 -4.10 -14.66
C GLU A 14 -22.74 -4.89 -15.97
N ALA A 15 -23.16 -6.16 -15.93
CA ALA A 15 -23.27 -7.01 -17.12
C ALA A 15 -24.36 -6.50 -18.10
N LEU A 16 -25.37 -5.79 -17.58
CA LEU A 16 -26.45 -5.23 -18.37
C LEU A 16 -25.99 -4.07 -19.27
N ASN A 17 -24.91 -3.40 -18.88
CA ASN A 17 -24.34 -2.25 -19.60
C ASN A 17 -23.31 -2.67 -20.66
N VAL A 18 -23.11 -3.97 -20.89
CA VAL A 18 -22.17 -4.47 -21.88
C VAL A 18 -22.74 -4.28 -23.28
N ASP A 19 -21.96 -3.62 -24.13
CA ASP A 19 -22.26 -3.45 -25.54
C ASP A 19 -22.18 -4.78 -26.31
N CYS A 20 -23.20 -5.01 -27.13
CA CYS A 20 -23.41 -6.23 -27.87
C CYS A 20 -23.41 -6.03 -29.40
N ALA A 21 -23.10 -4.82 -29.87
CA ALA A 21 -23.07 -4.49 -31.30
C ALA A 21 -21.85 -5.11 -32.01
N TRP A 22 -22.02 -5.42 -33.30
CA TRP A 22 -20.93 -5.88 -34.17
C TRP A 22 -20.07 -4.73 -34.71
N PHE A 23 -20.65 -3.55 -34.84
CA PHE A 23 -20.00 -2.33 -35.28
C PHE A 23 -20.77 -1.13 -34.75
N TYR A 24 -20.09 0.01 -34.61
CA TYR A 24 -20.73 1.26 -34.21
C TYR A 24 -21.15 2.06 -35.45
N ASP A 25 -22.36 2.61 -35.42
CA ASP A 25 -22.85 3.48 -36.48
C ASP A 25 -22.05 4.80 -36.49
N ARG A 26 -21.87 5.38 -37.67
CA ARG A 26 -21.31 6.74 -37.87
C ARG A 26 -21.99 7.75 -36.96
N ARG A 27 -23.31 7.62 -36.76
CA ARG A 27 -24.09 8.54 -35.89
C ARG A 27 -23.52 8.61 -34.47
N PHE A 28 -23.10 7.47 -33.90
CA PHE A 28 -22.47 7.44 -32.58
C PHE A 28 -21.15 8.22 -32.57
N PHE A 29 -20.28 7.95 -33.55
CA PHE A 29 -18.99 8.66 -33.65
C PHE A 29 -19.16 10.17 -33.82
N GLU A 30 -20.12 10.62 -34.63
CA GLU A 30 -20.38 12.06 -34.83
C GLU A 30 -20.97 12.71 -33.58
N ALA A 31 -21.84 12.00 -32.86
CA ALA A 31 -22.42 12.51 -31.63
C ALA A 31 -21.36 12.69 -30.53
N THR A 32 -20.32 11.86 -30.46
CA THR A 32 -19.26 12.02 -29.45
C THR A 32 -18.50 13.35 -29.54
N LEU A 33 -18.54 14.04 -30.69
CA LEU A 33 -17.93 15.36 -30.85
C LEU A 33 -18.56 16.44 -29.97
N THR A 34 -19.85 16.34 -29.67
CA THR A 34 -20.56 17.27 -28.78
C THR A 34 -20.50 16.85 -27.32
N GLN A 35 -19.84 15.72 -27.02
CA GLN A 35 -19.71 15.15 -25.66
C GLN A 35 -21.03 15.04 -24.90
N PRO A 36 -22.11 14.48 -25.50
CA PRO A 36 -23.39 14.31 -24.82
C PRO A 36 -23.28 13.29 -23.69
N HIS A 37 -24.25 13.30 -22.77
CA HIS A 37 -24.33 12.26 -21.75
C HIS A 37 -24.61 10.89 -22.41
N PRO A 38 -24.00 9.78 -21.96
CA PRO A 38 -24.20 8.46 -22.57
C PRO A 38 -25.67 8.03 -22.68
N GLU A 39 -26.51 8.43 -21.71
CA GLU A 39 -27.95 8.15 -21.70
C GLU A 39 -28.68 8.77 -22.91
N GLU A 40 -28.21 9.90 -23.45
CA GLU A 40 -28.81 10.54 -24.62
C GLU A 40 -28.59 9.74 -25.92
N LEU A 41 -27.64 8.81 -25.90
CA LEU A 41 -27.28 7.95 -27.04
C LEU A 41 -27.75 6.50 -26.88
N GLU A 42 -28.48 6.17 -25.81
CA GLU A 42 -29.00 4.82 -25.54
C GLU A 42 -29.77 4.26 -26.72
N ASP A 43 -30.58 5.09 -27.37
CA ASP A 43 -31.41 4.68 -28.51
C ASP A 43 -30.58 4.17 -29.69
N SER A 44 -29.38 4.71 -29.89
CA SER A 44 -28.49 4.37 -31.00
C SER A 44 -27.59 3.16 -30.73
N MET A 45 -27.46 2.75 -29.46
CA MET A 45 -26.56 1.69 -29.01
C MET A 45 -27.32 0.41 -28.65
N ASP A 46 -26.62 -0.72 -28.77
CA ASP A 46 -27.19 -2.04 -28.50
C ASP A 46 -26.44 -2.71 -27.34
N TYR A 47 -27.00 -2.61 -26.13
CA TYR A 47 -26.43 -3.16 -24.91
C TYR A 47 -27.31 -4.28 -24.33
N ALA A 48 -26.73 -5.10 -23.44
CA ALA A 48 -27.34 -6.34 -22.97
C ALA A 48 -28.75 -6.18 -22.36
N ASP A 49 -29.00 -5.09 -21.63
CA ASP A 49 -30.32 -4.79 -21.04
C ASP A 49 -31.42 -4.67 -22.10
N ARG A 50 -31.16 -4.01 -23.24
CA ARG A 50 -32.15 -3.83 -24.34
C ARG A 50 -32.58 -5.16 -24.97
N ARG A 51 -31.81 -6.21 -24.75
CA ARG A 51 -32.08 -7.55 -25.30
C ARG A 51 -32.84 -8.44 -24.33
N ILE A 52 -32.96 -8.05 -23.06
CA ILE A 52 -33.73 -8.78 -22.03
C ILE A 52 -35.19 -8.92 -22.48
N GLY A 53 -35.76 -10.11 -22.23
CA GLY A 53 -37.11 -10.46 -22.69
C GLY A 53 -37.18 -11.03 -24.11
N SER A 54 -36.08 -10.98 -24.87
CA SER A 54 -35.96 -11.61 -26.18
C SER A 54 -34.95 -12.77 -26.18
N ILE A 55 -34.91 -13.54 -27.27
CA ILE A 55 -33.88 -14.58 -27.49
C ILE A 55 -32.47 -13.97 -27.51
N GLY A 56 -32.35 -12.68 -27.86
CA GLY A 56 -31.10 -11.93 -27.88
C GLY A 56 -30.43 -11.76 -26.51
N ALA A 57 -31.14 -12.01 -25.41
CA ALA A 57 -30.59 -11.97 -24.05
C ALA A 57 -29.57 -13.08 -23.75
N VAL A 58 -29.49 -14.12 -24.61
CA VAL A 58 -28.62 -15.28 -24.38
C VAL A 58 -27.66 -15.53 -25.56
N ARG A 59 -27.94 -14.95 -26.74
CA ARG A 59 -27.22 -15.27 -27.98
C ARG A 59 -27.19 -14.08 -28.94
N GLY A 60 -26.19 -14.10 -29.83
CA GLY A 60 -26.04 -13.08 -30.88
C GLY A 60 -25.31 -11.82 -30.42
N TYR A 61 -24.49 -11.91 -29.38
CA TYR A 61 -23.59 -10.82 -28.99
C TYR A 61 -22.44 -10.70 -30.00
N GLY A 62 -22.24 -9.48 -30.49
CA GLY A 62 -21.13 -9.12 -31.34
C GLY A 62 -19.92 -8.65 -30.56
N PHE A 63 -18.86 -8.37 -31.30
CA PHE A 63 -17.66 -7.69 -30.83
C PHE A 63 -17.12 -6.82 -31.96
N THR A 64 -16.50 -5.71 -31.61
CA THR A 64 -16.01 -4.71 -32.58
C THR A 64 -14.59 -5.00 -33.08
N HIS A 65 -13.74 -5.59 -32.24
CA HIS A 65 -12.32 -5.84 -32.54
C HIS A 65 -11.98 -7.31 -32.37
N GLY A 66 -11.48 -7.93 -33.44
CA GLY A 66 -10.93 -9.29 -33.39
C GLY A 66 -9.58 -9.33 -32.67
N LEU A 67 -9.26 -10.49 -32.10
CA LEU A 67 -7.98 -10.78 -31.47
C LEU A 67 -7.39 -12.04 -32.13
N ASP A 68 -6.07 -12.08 -32.29
CA ASP A 68 -5.38 -13.27 -32.81
C ASP A 68 -5.38 -14.41 -31.77
N ALA A 69 -5.14 -14.07 -30.50
CA ALA A 69 -5.17 -15.01 -29.37
C ALA A 69 -5.58 -14.30 -28.07
N LEU A 70 -6.30 -15.02 -27.20
CA LEU A 70 -6.78 -14.49 -25.91
C LEU A 70 -5.66 -14.40 -24.86
N ASP A 71 -4.58 -15.15 -25.03
CA ASP A 71 -3.49 -15.31 -24.06
C ASP A 71 -2.13 -14.80 -24.57
N ALA A 72 -2.11 -13.97 -25.62
CA ALA A 72 -0.89 -13.42 -26.21
C ALA A 72 -0.09 -12.48 -25.27
N GLY A 73 -0.65 -12.11 -24.12
CA GLY A 73 -0.02 -11.22 -23.15
C GLY A 73 1.02 -11.88 -22.23
N PRO A 74 1.76 -11.08 -21.45
CA PRO A 74 2.71 -11.61 -20.47
C PRO A 74 1.99 -12.41 -19.36
N LYS A 75 2.46 -13.63 -19.09
CA LYS A 75 1.84 -14.55 -18.11
C LYS A 75 1.89 -14.05 -16.66
N ASN A 76 2.88 -13.23 -16.33
CA ASN A 76 3.05 -12.66 -15.00
C ASN A 76 3.27 -11.15 -15.13
N SER A 77 2.71 -10.38 -14.19
CA SER A 77 2.99 -8.96 -14.09
C SER A 77 4.42 -8.72 -13.59
N ALA A 78 5.06 -7.67 -14.11
CA ALA A 78 6.38 -7.24 -13.65
C ALA A 78 6.40 -6.97 -12.13
N TYR A 79 5.28 -6.48 -11.58
CA TYR A 79 5.10 -6.24 -10.15
C TYR A 79 5.32 -7.49 -9.28
N LYS A 80 5.01 -8.69 -9.79
CA LYS A 80 5.20 -9.96 -9.07
C LYS A 80 6.63 -10.48 -9.19
N ILE A 81 7.32 -10.16 -10.29
CA ILE A 81 8.67 -10.61 -10.57
C ILE A 81 9.69 -9.82 -9.73
N LEU A 82 9.45 -8.52 -9.57
CA LEU A 82 10.29 -7.65 -8.74
C LEU A 82 10.08 -7.98 -7.25
N GLU A 83 11.16 -8.28 -6.54
CA GLU A 83 11.10 -8.70 -5.13
C GLU A 83 11.02 -7.51 -4.18
N THR A 84 11.88 -6.50 -4.37
CA THR A 84 11.99 -5.40 -3.41
C THR A 84 11.10 -4.22 -3.80
N MET A 85 10.67 -3.44 -2.79
CA MET A 85 9.91 -2.21 -3.01
C MET A 85 10.71 -1.15 -3.77
N VAL A 86 12.03 -1.13 -3.58
CA VAL A 86 12.92 -0.17 -4.26
C VAL A 86 12.94 -0.50 -5.76
N ASP A 87 13.07 -1.77 -6.12
CA ASP A 87 13.08 -2.19 -7.53
C ASP A 87 11.74 -1.88 -8.22
N LYS A 88 10.62 -2.13 -7.52
CA LYS A 88 9.27 -1.82 -8.04
C LYS A 88 9.09 -0.34 -8.33
N MET A 89 9.57 0.50 -7.42
CA MET A 89 9.47 1.95 -7.53
C MET A 89 10.40 2.48 -8.62
N ASN A 90 11.64 1.99 -8.69
CA ASN A 90 12.58 2.35 -9.76
C ASN A 90 12.02 1.95 -11.14
N ALA A 91 11.45 0.74 -11.27
CA ALA A 91 10.81 0.31 -12.51
C ALA A 91 9.60 1.18 -12.89
N GLN A 92 8.81 1.63 -11.89
CA GLN A 92 7.69 2.55 -12.13
C GLN A 92 8.16 3.91 -12.65
N LEU A 93 9.19 4.50 -12.05
CA LEU A 93 9.71 5.81 -12.46
C LEU A 93 10.49 5.73 -13.78
N GLU A 94 11.20 4.64 -14.02
CA GLU A 94 11.84 4.38 -15.31
C GLU A 94 10.81 4.27 -16.43
N LEU A 95 9.68 3.58 -16.18
CA LEU A 95 8.58 3.53 -17.13
C LEU A 95 7.99 4.93 -17.36
N ALA A 96 7.79 5.71 -16.30
CA ALA A 96 7.32 7.09 -16.42
C ALA A 96 8.25 7.91 -17.31
N GLY A 97 9.57 7.79 -17.18
CA GLY A 97 10.55 8.50 -18.01
C GLY A 97 10.58 8.08 -19.48
N ARG A 98 10.04 6.90 -19.80
CA ARG A 98 9.90 6.44 -21.19
C ARG A 98 8.60 6.92 -21.84
N LEU A 99 7.59 7.26 -21.05
CA LEU A 99 6.26 7.61 -21.55
C LEU A 99 6.15 9.11 -21.81
N ARG A 100 5.85 9.50 -23.05
CA ARG A 100 5.61 10.91 -23.41
C ARG A 100 4.41 11.53 -22.68
N SER A 101 3.42 10.72 -22.33
CA SER A 101 2.18 11.19 -21.69
C SER A 101 2.33 11.43 -20.18
N VAL A 102 3.50 11.15 -19.60
CA VAL A 102 3.72 11.17 -18.15
C VAL A 102 4.89 12.10 -17.84
N ASP A 103 4.67 13.01 -16.90
CA ASP A 103 5.75 13.80 -16.32
C ASP A 103 6.33 13.09 -15.10
N VAL A 104 7.63 12.78 -15.17
CA VAL A 104 8.33 12.00 -14.15
C VAL A 104 8.48 12.77 -12.84
N GLU A 105 8.75 14.07 -12.91
CA GLU A 105 8.93 14.92 -11.74
C GLU A 105 7.63 14.96 -10.91
N THR A 106 6.50 15.14 -11.58
CA THR A 106 5.18 15.10 -10.95
C THR A 106 4.90 13.73 -10.33
N VAL A 107 5.17 12.62 -11.03
CA VAL A 107 4.94 11.27 -10.50
C VAL A 107 5.83 10.97 -9.30
N ALA A 108 7.13 11.32 -9.37
CA ALA A 108 8.07 11.13 -8.27
C ALA A 108 7.61 11.91 -7.03
N SER A 109 7.24 13.17 -7.21
CA SER A 109 6.72 14.03 -6.12
C SER A 109 5.45 13.44 -5.50
N LEU A 110 4.49 12.97 -6.32
CA LEU A 110 3.25 12.34 -5.83
C LEU A 110 3.52 11.04 -5.05
N VAL A 111 4.48 10.23 -5.49
CA VAL A 111 4.84 8.99 -4.80
C VAL A 111 5.48 9.29 -3.43
N VAL A 112 6.40 10.27 -3.37
CA VAL A 112 7.04 10.69 -2.12
C VAL A 112 5.99 11.25 -1.14
N GLU A 113 5.12 12.14 -1.61
CA GLU A 113 4.15 12.79 -0.74
C GLU A 113 2.96 11.92 -0.36
N GLY A 114 2.47 11.10 -1.28
CA GLY A 114 1.28 10.26 -1.10
C GLY A 114 1.55 8.95 -0.38
N HIS A 115 2.77 8.41 -0.47
CA HIS A 115 3.11 7.11 0.11
C HIS A 115 4.21 7.18 1.15
N PHE A 116 5.38 7.74 0.81
CA PHE A 116 6.55 7.69 1.70
C PHE A 116 6.39 8.58 2.94
N PHE A 117 5.95 9.83 2.80
CA PHE A 117 5.75 10.71 3.95
C PHE A 117 4.70 10.19 4.94
N PRO A 118 3.50 9.74 4.51
CA PRO A 118 2.53 9.13 5.42
C PRO A 118 3.08 7.93 6.18
N ASP A 119 3.83 7.05 5.50
CA ASP A 119 4.41 5.86 6.11
C ASP A 119 5.50 6.20 7.14
N MET A 120 6.43 7.10 6.79
CA MET A 120 7.47 7.54 7.72
C MET A 120 6.87 8.23 8.94
N ARG A 121 5.92 9.15 8.73
CA ARG A 121 5.22 9.85 9.83
C ARG A 121 4.44 8.86 10.71
N GLY A 122 3.73 7.93 10.10
CA GLY A 122 2.97 6.89 10.79
C GLY A 122 3.87 6.01 11.65
N ASN A 123 4.99 5.55 11.10
CA ASN A 123 5.99 4.75 11.80
C ASN A 123 6.63 5.52 12.96
N LEU A 124 6.93 6.81 12.77
CA LEU A 124 7.49 7.68 13.81
C LEU A 124 6.52 7.88 14.99
N ILE A 125 5.25 8.18 14.69
CA ILE A 125 4.20 8.32 15.72
C ILE A 125 4.01 6.98 16.45
N ALA A 126 4.01 5.86 15.72
CA ALA A 126 3.90 4.54 16.30
C ALA A 126 5.10 4.24 17.21
N PHE A 127 6.32 4.55 16.78
CA PHE A 127 7.55 4.34 17.55
C PHE A 127 7.57 5.13 18.87
N THR A 128 7.18 6.40 18.84
CA THR A 128 7.17 7.26 20.05
C THR A 128 6.06 6.90 21.04
N ARG A 129 4.95 6.33 20.56
CA ARG A 129 3.79 5.94 21.39
C ARG A 129 3.69 4.43 21.68
N GLN A 130 4.68 3.66 21.25
CA GLN A 130 4.59 2.20 21.30
C GLN A 130 4.49 1.64 22.71
N LYS A 131 3.88 0.46 22.80
CA LYS A 131 3.91 -0.39 24.00
C LYS A 131 5.13 -1.30 23.94
N VAL A 132 5.65 -1.68 25.09
CA VAL A 132 6.75 -2.64 25.17
C VAL A 132 6.20 -4.02 25.51
N ARG A 133 6.51 -5.03 24.70
CA ARG A 133 6.00 -6.39 24.86
C ARG A 133 7.04 -7.28 25.52
N CYS A 134 6.63 -8.17 26.43
CA CYS A 134 7.51 -9.23 26.92
C CYS A 134 7.60 -10.36 25.90
N GLY A 135 8.82 -10.70 25.45
CA GLY A 135 9.03 -11.81 24.50
C GLY A 135 8.64 -13.19 25.07
N ARG A 136 8.62 -13.34 26.40
CA ARG A 136 8.31 -14.62 27.06
C ARG A 136 6.82 -14.83 27.35
N CYS A 137 6.13 -13.82 27.90
CA CYS A 137 4.73 -13.96 28.32
C CYS A 137 3.74 -13.17 27.44
N GLY A 138 4.24 -12.42 26.46
CA GLY A 138 3.44 -11.66 25.51
C GLY A 138 2.70 -10.45 26.08
N TYR A 139 2.85 -10.13 27.37
CA TYR A 139 2.18 -8.97 27.96
C TYR A 139 2.76 -7.66 27.45
N SER A 140 1.88 -6.70 27.15
CA SER A 140 2.24 -5.38 26.65
C SER A 140 2.10 -4.32 27.74
N TYR A 141 3.20 -3.65 28.05
CA TYR A 141 3.25 -2.54 28.98
C TYR A 141 3.15 -1.21 28.23
N ARG A 142 2.37 -0.25 28.76
CA ARG A 142 2.34 1.11 28.24
C ARG A 142 3.65 1.88 28.50
N ARG A 143 4.36 1.56 29.57
CA ARG A 143 5.65 2.17 29.95
C ARG A 143 6.63 1.07 30.33
N LEU A 144 7.92 1.26 30.03
CA LEU A 144 8.96 0.30 30.41
C LEU A 144 9.06 0.22 31.94
N PRO A 145 8.96 -0.97 32.55
CA PRO A 145 9.25 -1.16 33.97
C PRO A 145 10.70 -0.75 34.29
N LEU A 146 10.92 -0.02 35.39
CA LEU A 146 12.26 0.42 35.84
C LEU A 146 13.23 -0.75 36.09
N ALA A 147 12.70 -1.94 36.39
CA ALA A 147 13.50 -3.15 36.55
C ALA A 147 14.12 -3.68 35.23
N GLY A 148 13.79 -3.11 34.07
CA GLY A 148 14.27 -3.54 32.76
C GLY A 148 13.80 -4.93 32.31
N LYS A 149 13.04 -5.64 33.14
CA LYS A 149 12.53 -7.00 32.91
C LYS A 149 11.02 -7.05 33.12
N CYS A 150 10.38 -8.09 32.59
CA CYS A 150 8.95 -8.27 32.76
C CYS A 150 8.56 -8.53 34.23
N ILE A 151 7.77 -7.61 34.80
CA ILE A 151 7.26 -7.63 36.17
C ILE A 151 5.89 -8.34 36.31
N ARG A 152 5.41 -9.02 35.26
CA ARG A 152 4.12 -9.74 35.32
C ARG A 152 4.32 -11.03 36.10
N ARG A 153 3.38 -11.34 37.00
CA ARG A 153 3.36 -12.64 37.68
C ARG A 153 3.11 -13.78 36.69
N ARG A 154 3.81 -14.90 36.84
CA ARG A 154 3.58 -16.11 36.02
C ARG A 154 2.18 -16.68 36.32
N ARG A 155 1.49 -17.21 35.30
CA ARG A 155 0.25 -17.99 35.52
C ARG A 155 0.63 -19.25 36.33
N GLY A 156 0.19 -19.32 37.58
CA GLY A 156 0.50 -20.42 38.52
C GLY A 156 1.38 -20.05 39.73
N GLY A 157 1.80 -18.79 39.89
CA GLY A 157 2.54 -18.35 41.08
C GLY A 157 1.69 -18.42 42.36
N ARG A 158 2.28 -18.83 43.49
CA ARG A 158 1.58 -18.95 44.78
C ARG A 158 1.02 -17.57 45.17
N LYS A 159 -0.27 -17.48 45.53
CA LYS A 159 -0.82 -16.25 46.13
C LYS A 159 -0.10 -16.04 47.46
N ALA A 160 0.65 -14.95 47.60
CA ALA A 160 1.27 -14.56 48.86
C ALA A 160 0.17 -14.47 49.93
N GLY A 161 0.33 -15.24 51.02
CA GLY A 161 -0.50 -15.10 52.21
C GLY A 161 -0.32 -13.71 52.84
N LEU A 162 -1.22 -13.36 53.75
CA LEU A 162 -1.40 -12.03 54.36
C LEU A 162 -0.13 -11.40 54.98
N TRP A 163 0.94 -12.20 55.19
CA TRP A 163 2.21 -11.80 55.82
C TRP A 163 3.48 -12.36 55.13
N GLY A 164 3.41 -12.74 53.84
CA GLY A 164 4.53 -13.39 53.15
C GLY A 164 5.37 -12.46 52.28
N ARG A 165 6.68 -12.32 52.57
CA ARG A 165 7.66 -11.72 51.64
C ARG A 165 7.62 -12.50 50.31
N SER A 166 7.15 -11.86 49.25
CA SER A 166 7.20 -12.38 47.88
C SER A 166 8.65 -12.64 47.50
N SER A 167 9.08 -13.91 47.49
CA SER A 167 10.34 -14.28 46.83
C SER A 167 10.25 -13.82 45.37
N GLY A 168 11.28 -13.18 44.83
CA GLY A 168 11.27 -12.63 43.45
C GLY A 168 11.07 -13.67 42.34
N GLN A 169 10.84 -14.94 42.67
CA GLN A 169 10.65 -16.07 41.75
C GLN A 169 9.28 -16.10 41.07
N ASP A 170 8.28 -15.35 41.55
CA ASP A 170 6.94 -15.33 40.96
C ASP A 170 6.81 -14.42 39.72
N LEU A 171 7.83 -13.61 39.42
CA LEU A 171 7.84 -12.69 38.29
C LEU A 171 8.32 -13.38 37.01
N CYS A 172 7.78 -12.96 35.86
CA CYS A 172 8.13 -13.53 34.57
C CYS A 172 9.65 -13.41 34.30
N GLY A 173 10.20 -12.21 34.50
CA GLY A 173 11.62 -11.91 34.30
C GLY A 173 12.08 -11.93 32.83
N GLY A 174 11.16 -12.10 31.88
CA GLY A 174 11.48 -12.12 30.45
C GLY A 174 11.94 -10.76 29.91
N ASN A 175 12.68 -10.80 28.80
CA ASN A 175 13.16 -9.61 28.11
C ASN A 175 11.99 -8.83 27.49
N LEU A 176 12.13 -7.52 27.48
CA LEU A 176 11.17 -6.58 26.96
C LEU A 176 11.62 -6.08 25.58
N ILE A 177 10.77 -6.27 24.59
CA ILE A 177 11.02 -5.93 23.19
C ILE A 177 10.09 -4.82 22.73
N MET A 178 10.62 -3.90 21.92
CA MET A 178 9.84 -2.88 21.24
C MET A 178 8.98 -3.52 20.15
N THR A 179 7.77 -3.01 19.92
CA THR A 179 6.89 -3.50 18.86
C THR A 179 7.25 -2.92 17.50
N VAL A 180 7.78 -1.70 17.48
CA VAL A 180 8.30 -1.01 16.31
C VAL A 180 9.78 -0.77 16.53
N SER A 181 10.62 -1.32 15.66
CA SER A 181 12.07 -1.11 15.70
C SER A 181 12.46 0.18 14.99
N GLU A 182 13.61 0.74 15.36
CA GLU A 182 14.22 1.87 14.64
C GLU A 182 14.43 1.56 13.15
N GLY A 183 14.89 0.34 12.84
CA GLY A 183 15.10 -0.09 11.45
C GLY A 183 13.85 -0.05 10.60
N ALA A 184 12.66 -0.29 11.18
CA ALA A 184 11.40 -0.16 10.45
C ALA A 184 11.09 1.31 10.08
N VAL A 185 11.47 2.26 10.94
CA VAL A 185 11.29 3.71 10.68
C VAL A 185 12.32 4.18 9.64
N ARG A 186 13.59 3.80 9.78
CA ARG A 186 14.68 4.23 8.88
C ARG A 186 14.64 3.60 7.49
N LYS A 187 13.96 2.47 7.31
CA LYS A 187 13.89 1.75 6.02
C LYS A 187 13.44 2.67 4.87
N TYR A 188 12.44 3.51 5.11
CA TYR A 188 11.84 4.36 4.08
C TYR A 188 12.61 5.65 3.81
N VAL A 189 13.40 6.12 4.76
CA VAL A 189 14.24 7.32 4.62
C VAL A 189 15.21 7.13 3.46
N LYS A 190 15.97 6.04 3.46
CA LYS A 190 16.96 5.74 2.40
C LYS A 190 16.33 5.62 1.01
N VAL A 191 15.12 5.05 0.95
CA VAL A 191 14.43 4.88 -0.33
C VAL A 191 13.94 6.22 -0.85
N ALA A 192 13.30 7.02 0.00
CA ALA A 192 12.84 8.36 -0.36
C ALA A 192 14.00 9.25 -0.82
N GLN A 193 15.14 9.21 -0.13
CA GLN A 193 16.35 9.95 -0.53
C GLN A 193 16.79 9.58 -1.94
N HIS A 194 16.94 8.28 -2.21
CA HIS A 194 17.33 7.80 -3.52
C HIS A 194 16.37 8.28 -4.63
N VAL A 195 15.06 8.37 -4.35
CA VAL A 195 14.09 8.90 -5.32
C VAL A 195 14.37 10.35 -5.64
N MET A 196 14.51 11.21 -4.61
CA MET A 196 14.67 12.65 -4.83
C MET A 196 16.04 13.01 -5.41
N ASP A 197 17.07 12.20 -5.15
CA ASP A 197 18.40 12.39 -5.75
C ASP A 197 18.43 11.96 -7.22
N THR A 198 17.65 10.93 -7.58
CA THR A 198 17.63 10.36 -8.94
C THR A 198 16.66 11.09 -9.85
N TYR A 199 15.52 11.49 -9.30
CA TYR A 199 14.44 12.16 -10.00
C TYR A 199 14.27 13.52 -9.37
N ASP A 200 14.39 14.58 -10.16
CA ASP A 200 14.11 15.91 -9.68
C ASP A 200 12.68 15.95 -9.14
N THR A 201 12.51 16.48 -7.93
CA THR A 201 11.22 16.59 -7.25
C THR A 201 11.06 18.01 -6.79
N SER A 202 9.81 18.44 -6.57
CA SER A 202 9.56 19.82 -6.14
C SER A 202 10.40 20.23 -4.93
N GLU A 203 10.88 21.47 -4.92
CA GLU A 203 11.70 22.02 -3.83
C GLU A 203 11.00 21.87 -2.47
N TYR A 204 9.68 22.05 -2.43
CA TYR A 204 8.87 21.84 -1.22
C TYR A 204 8.96 20.41 -0.70
N THR A 205 8.86 19.42 -1.59
CA THR A 205 8.98 18.00 -1.24
C THR A 205 10.37 17.70 -0.69
N GLN A 206 11.43 18.22 -1.32
CA GLN A 206 12.81 18.05 -0.86
C GLN A 206 13.04 18.65 0.54
N GLN A 207 12.63 19.90 0.76
CA GLN A 207 12.77 20.57 2.06
C GLN A 207 12.01 19.82 3.17
N LYS A 208 10.78 19.39 2.88
CA LYS A 208 9.95 18.62 3.81
C LYS A 208 10.58 17.28 4.17
N TYR A 209 11.22 16.62 3.21
CA TYR A 209 11.97 15.40 3.47
C TYR A 209 13.19 15.66 4.34
N LEU A 210 14.01 16.67 4.00
CA LEU A 210 15.22 17.01 4.75
C LEU A 210 14.90 17.23 6.23
N TRP A 211 13.85 18.02 6.52
CA TRP A 211 13.42 18.26 7.89
C TRP A 211 12.99 16.98 8.63
N LEU A 212 12.31 16.06 7.93
CA LEU A 212 11.90 14.78 8.49
C LEU A 212 13.12 13.87 8.76
N ALA A 213 14.07 13.83 7.84
CA ALA A 213 15.30 13.04 7.98
C ALA A 213 16.14 13.54 9.16
N GLU A 214 16.37 14.85 9.27
CA GLU A 214 17.07 15.46 10.41
C GLU A 214 16.36 15.18 11.74
N THR A 215 15.03 15.27 11.76
CA THR A 215 14.24 14.96 12.96
C THR A 215 14.40 13.49 13.38
N LEU A 216 14.45 12.57 12.42
CA LEU A 216 14.67 11.15 12.68
C LEU A 216 16.09 10.91 13.22
N ASP A 217 17.10 11.52 12.61
CA ASP A 217 18.48 11.39 13.07
C ASP A 217 18.67 11.95 14.48
N GLY A 218 18.09 13.12 14.77
CA GLY A 218 18.10 13.69 16.12
C GLY A 218 17.39 12.81 17.17
N LEU A 219 16.29 12.14 16.81
CA LEU A 219 15.56 11.27 17.74
C LEU A 219 16.37 10.03 18.16
N PHE A 220 17.19 9.50 17.24
CA PHE A 220 17.98 8.28 17.44
C PHE A 220 19.45 8.55 17.78
N ALA A 221 19.89 9.81 17.73
CA ALA A 221 21.24 10.20 18.10
C ALA A 221 21.54 9.84 19.56
N ASN A 222 22.44 8.90 19.77
CA ASN A 222 23.00 8.60 21.09
C ASN A 222 24.28 9.41 21.29
N GLU A 223 24.17 10.58 21.94
CA GLU A 223 25.33 11.44 22.26
C GLU A 223 26.43 10.75 23.08
N ARG A 224 26.11 9.62 23.73
CA ARG A 224 27.05 8.83 24.55
C ARG A 224 27.96 7.91 23.74
N ILE A 225 27.63 7.62 22.47
CA ILE A 225 28.39 6.70 21.62
C ILE A 225 28.57 7.38 20.27
N LYS A 226 29.64 8.17 20.12
CA LYS A 226 30.11 8.65 18.82
C LYS A 226 31.08 7.62 18.24
N VAL A 227 30.63 6.91 17.22
CA VAL A 227 31.50 6.08 16.37
C VAL A 227 32.03 7.00 15.29
N TYR A 228 33.32 7.25 15.28
CA TYR A 228 33.97 8.00 14.20
C TYR A 228 34.35 7.04 13.07
N THR A 229 34.10 7.45 11.84
CA THR A 229 34.60 6.79 10.64
C THR A 229 35.89 7.47 10.18
N LEU A 230 36.71 6.79 9.38
CA LEU A 230 37.98 7.35 8.90
C LEU A 230 37.76 8.59 8.01
N ASP A 231 36.63 8.65 7.30
CA ASP A 231 36.25 9.78 6.45
C ASP A 231 35.91 11.05 7.26
N ASP A 232 35.64 10.93 8.57
CA ASP A 232 35.36 12.10 9.43
C ASP A 232 36.63 12.89 9.79
N PHE A 233 37.82 12.37 9.46
CA PHE A 233 39.12 12.95 9.80
C PHE A 233 39.92 13.45 8.59
N VAL A 234 39.35 13.38 7.38
CA VAL A 234 39.96 13.85 6.12
C VAL A 234 39.20 15.08 5.63
#